data_AF-F8ANS8-F1
#
_entry.id   AF-F8ANS8-F1
#
_cell.length_a   1.000
_cell.length_b   1.000
_cell.length_c   1.000
_cell.angle_alpha   90.00
_cell.angle_beta   90.00
_cell.angle_gamma   90.00
#
_symmetry.space_group_name_H-M   'P 1'
#
loop_
_entity.id
_entity.type
_entity.pdbx_description
1 polymer ?
#
loop_
_entity_poly.entity_id
_entity_poly.type
_entity_poly.pdbx_seq_one_letter_code
_entity_poly.pdbx_strand_id
1 'polypeptide(L)'
;MIELKFSHFLRWDEINKLVEKAKNNMVIVKLPLSIYNNPKMTYKIEFMRKNHIIVESENNKRGRKEKLNENIKQEILELYREGYSINKIANMLKLPKSTIFTNVKDDINKIKIEMKKEELTSLVYEYKEYLIKNDLYHPYIESQFMELKVYVDNNDLETAYNKLKEIIEYIKSQK
;
A
#
# COMPACT_ATOMS: atom_id res chain seq x y z
N MET A 1 34.05 25.15 4.58
CA MET A 1 33.64 24.16 3.56
C MET A 1 32.14 24.28 3.37
N ILE A 2 31.66 24.36 2.13
CA ILE A 2 30.24 24.55 1.78
C ILE A 2 29.83 23.38 0.89
N GLU A 3 28.86 22.59 1.33
CA GLU A 3 28.26 21.51 0.54
C GLU A 3 26.88 21.94 0.03
N LEU A 4 26.64 21.80 -1.27
CA LEU A 4 25.38 22.17 -1.93
C LEU A 4 24.87 21.02 -2.79
N LYS A 5 23.60 20.69 -2.63
CA LYS A 5 22.92 19.63 -3.40
C LYS A 5 21.92 20.26 -4.36
N PHE A 6 21.94 19.82 -5.61
CA PHE A 6 21.01 20.30 -6.63
C PHE A 6 20.31 19.13 -7.31
N SER A 7 18.98 19.19 -7.40
CA SER A 7 18.16 18.19 -8.10
C SER A 7 17.80 18.60 -9.53
N HIS A 8 18.32 19.71 -10.03
CA HIS A 8 18.06 20.28 -11.36
C HIS A 8 19.34 20.63 -12.12
N PHE A 9 19.20 20.87 -13.43
CA PHE A 9 20.29 21.34 -14.28
C PHE A 9 20.68 22.77 -13.89
N LEU A 10 21.88 22.95 -13.36
CA LEU A 10 22.40 24.25 -12.96
C LEU A 10 22.47 25.21 -14.16
N ARG A 11 21.93 26.41 -14.00
CA ARG A 11 22.07 27.52 -14.94
C ARG A 11 23.40 28.25 -14.71
N TRP A 12 23.81 29.05 -15.69
CA TRP A 12 25.08 29.77 -15.64
C TRP A 12 25.14 30.81 -14.53
N ASP A 13 24.03 31.49 -14.24
CA ASP A 13 23.91 32.41 -13.11
C ASP A 13 24.12 31.72 -11.76
N GLU A 14 23.59 30.49 -11.61
CA GLU A 14 23.81 29.67 -10.42
C GLU A 14 25.28 29.24 -10.30
N ILE A 15 25.89 28.82 -11.41
CA ILE A 15 27.31 28.42 -11.47
C ILE A 15 28.22 29.60 -11.11
N ASN A 16 27.96 30.79 -11.65
CA ASN A 16 28.79 31.97 -11.35
C ASN A 16 28.71 32.35 -9.87
N LYS A 17 27.54 32.20 -9.23
CA LYS A 17 27.42 32.35 -7.77
C LYS A 17 28.23 31.31 -7.00
N LEU A 18 28.34 30.08 -7.50
CA LEU A 18 29.20 29.05 -6.90
C LEU A 18 30.68 29.41 -7.04
N VAL A 19 31.08 29.97 -8.19
CA VAL A 19 32.46 30.44 -8.43
C VAL A 19 32.83 31.57 -7.47
N GLU A 20 31.96 32.56 -7.29
CA GLU A 20 32.20 33.64 -6.32
C GLU A 20 32.33 33.10 -4.89
N LYS A 21 31.51 32.12 -4.51
CA LYS A 21 31.63 31.46 -3.20
C LYS A 21 32.92 30.65 -3.06
N ALA A 22 33.40 30.05 -4.15
CA ALA A 22 34.60 29.22 -4.19
C ALA A 22 35.90 30.02 -3.97
N LYS A 23 35.90 31.34 -4.22
CA LYS A 23 37.06 32.20 -3.97
C LYS A 23 37.51 32.19 -2.52
N ASN A 24 36.56 32.14 -1.59
CA ASN A 24 36.82 32.24 -0.14
C ASN A 24 36.52 30.93 0.61
N ASN A 25 35.94 29.94 -0.07
CA ASN A 25 35.50 28.70 0.57
C ASN A 25 35.74 27.50 -0.33
N MET A 26 36.06 26.35 0.27
CA MET A 26 35.96 25.07 -0.42
C MET A 26 34.49 24.73 -0.69
N VAL A 27 34.09 24.63 -1.96
CA VAL A 27 32.70 24.36 -2.39
C VAL A 27 32.60 22.97 -3.00
N ILE A 28 31.66 22.18 -2.49
CA ILE A 28 31.32 20.83 -2.99
C ILE A 28 29.89 20.87 -3.53
N VAL A 29 29.73 20.46 -4.78
CA VAL A 29 28.44 20.40 -5.50
C VAL A 29 28.10 18.94 -5.73
N LYS A 30 26.99 18.49 -5.15
CA LYS A 30 26.47 17.14 -5.33
C LYS A 30 25.30 17.14 -6.31
N LEU A 31 25.45 16.38 -7.40
CA LEU A 31 24.47 16.25 -8.48
C LEU A 31 23.97 14.80 -8.60
N PRO A 32 22.66 14.57 -8.84
CA PRO A 32 22.15 13.27 -9.21
C PRO A 32 22.88 12.67 -10.42
N LEU A 33 23.04 11.35 -10.44
CA LEU A 33 23.75 10.64 -11.51
C LEU A 33 23.22 10.98 -12.92
N SER A 34 21.91 11.16 -13.06
CA SER A 34 21.24 11.51 -14.31
C SER A 34 21.61 12.89 -14.85
N ILE A 35 21.95 13.84 -13.95
CA ILE A 35 22.39 15.19 -14.30
C ILE A 35 23.90 15.20 -14.50
N TYR A 36 24.64 14.56 -13.60
CA TYR A 36 26.09 14.48 -13.65
C TYR A 36 26.61 13.82 -14.94
N ASN A 37 25.98 12.74 -15.41
CA ASN A 37 26.35 12.04 -16.64
C ASN A 37 25.73 12.63 -17.91
N ASN A 38 24.92 13.68 -17.82
CA ASN A 38 24.23 14.21 -18.99
C ASN A 38 25.19 15.00 -19.90
N PRO A 39 25.21 14.78 -21.23
CA PRO A 39 26.07 15.53 -22.16
C PRO A 39 25.94 17.05 -22.06
N LYS A 40 24.73 17.56 -21.74
CA LYS A 40 24.48 19.01 -21.58
C LYS A 40 25.14 19.61 -20.34
N MET A 41 25.56 18.78 -19.38
CA MET A 41 26.21 19.21 -18.14
C MET A 41 27.72 19.03 -18.17
N THR A 42 28.27 18.21 -19.06
CA THR A 42 29.71 17.91 -19.13
C THR A 42 30.55 19.18 -19.13
N TYR A 43 30.27 20.12 -20.04
CA TYR A 43 31.04 21.37 -20.13
C TYR A 43 30.89 22.26 -18.88
N LYS A 44 29.72 22.26 -18.24
CA LYS A 44 29.47 23.03 -17.01
C LYS A 44 30.23 22.43 -15.83
N ILE A 45 30.29 21.11 -15.75
CA ILE A 45 31.02 20.37 -14.71
C ILE A 45 32.52 20.62 -14.86
N GLU A 46 33.04 20.58 -16.09
CA GLU A 46 34.44 20.94 -16.36
C GLU A 46 34.75 22.38 -15.98
N PHE A 47 33.86 23.32 -16.33
CA PHE A 47 34.02 24.72 -15.94
C PHE A 47 34.06 24.89 -14.41
N MET A 48 33.15 24.25 -13.67
CA MET A 48 33.14 24.29 -12.21
C MET A 48 34.44 23.73 -11.62
N ARG A 49 34.94 22.59 -12.15
CA ARG A 49 36.22 22.00 -11.72
C ARG A 49 37.42 22.92 -11.98
N LYS A 50 37.47 23.57 -13.14
CA LYS A 50 38.51 24.57 -13.47
C LYS A 50 38.50 25.75 -12.51
N ASN A 51 37.35 26.09 -11.92
CA ASN A 51 37.19 27.15 -10.93
C ASN A 51 37.23 26.64 -9.49
N HIS A 52 37.97 25.55 -9.23
CA HIS A 52 38.19 24.99 -7.89
C HIS A 52 36.93 24.53 -7.13
N ILE A 53 35.84 24.23 -7.86
CA ILE A 53 34.64 23.61 -7.28
C ILE A 53 34.71 22.10 -7.45
N ILE A 54 34.53 21.36 -6.35
CA ILE A 54 34.48 19.90 -6.38
C ILE A 54 33.06 19.48 -6.77
N VAL A 55 32.93 18.72 -7.85
CA VAL A 55 31.64 18.22 -8.34
C VAL A 55 31.59 16.71 -8.20
N GLU A 56 30.67 16.23 -7.36
CA GLU A 56 30.46 14.82 -7.05
C GLU A 56 29.10 14.35 -7.54
N SER A 57 29.03 13.09 -7.97
CA SER A 57 27.77 12.43 -8.27
C SER A 57 27.17 11.85 -7.00
N GLU A 58 25.98 12.28 -6.61
CA GLU A 58 25.21 11.65 -5.56
C GLU A 58 24.35 10.53 -6.17
N ASN A 59 24.77 9.30 -5.93
CA ASN A 59 23.98 8.13 -6.25
C ASN A 59 23.10 7.81 -5.05
N ASN A 60 21.99 8.53 -4.89
CA ASN A 60 20.91 8.11 -4.01
C ASN A 60 20.35 6.82 -4.61
N LYS A 61 21.00 5.68 -4.32
CA LYS A 61 20.44 4.36 -4.60
C LYS A 61 19.07 4.37 -3.94
N ARG A 62 18.01 4.49 -4.73
CA ARG A 62 16.68 4.00 -4.35
C ARG A 62 16.82 2.48 -4.28
N GLY A 63 17.45 2.01 -3.20
CA GLY A 63 17.58 0.59 -2.92
C GLY A 63 16.18 -0.02 -2.83
N ARG A 64 16.08 -1.30 -3.17
CA ARG A 64 14.92 -2.12 -2.81
C ARG A 64 14.69 -1.93 -1.31
N LYS A 65 13.50 -1.47 -0.92
CA LYS A 65 13.14 -1.41 0.51
C LYS A 65 13.46 -2.78 1.11
N GLU A 66 14.22 -2.80 2.20
CA GLU A 66 14.50 -4.05 2.92
C GLU A 66 13.17 -4.75 3.17
N LYS A 67 13.11 -6.04 2.83
CA LYS A 67 11.94 -6.86 3.15
C LYS A 67 11.80 -6.81 4.67
N LEU A 68 10.60 -6.53 5.15
CA LEU A 68 10.32 -6.59 6.58
C LEU A 68 10.71 -7.98 7.09
N ASN A 69 11.27 -8.05 8.29
CA ASN A 69 11.53 -9.33 8.94
C ASN A 69 10.20 -10.10 9.06
N GLU A 70 10.19 -11.39 8.73
CA GLU A 70 8.97 -12.21 8.66
C GLU A 70 8.24 -12.23 10.01
N ASN A 71 8.97 -12.18 11.14
CA ASN A 71 8.39 -12.12 12.48
C ASN A 71 7.58 -10.83 12.70
N ILE A 72 8.12 -9.69 12.27
CA ILE A 72 7.41 -8.40 12.38
C ILE A 72 6.21 -8.39 11.45
N LYS A 73 6.32 -9.06 10.30
CA LYS A 73 5.21 -9.19 9.34
C LYS A 73 4.05 -9.97 9.97
N GLN A 74 4.34 -11.09 10.63
CA GLN A 74 3.34 -11.89 11.34
C GLN A 74 2.68 -11.10 12.47
N GLU A 75 3.47 -10.41 13.29
CA GLU A 75 2.97 -9.55 14.37
C GLU A 75 2.01 -8.45 13.87
N ILE A 76 2.32 -7.83 12.72
CA ILE A 76 1.41 -6.87 12.08
C ILE A 76 0.08 -7.52 11.67
N LEU A 77 0.12 -8.74 11.13
CA LEU A 77 -1.08 -9.43 10.66
C LEU A 77 -1.96 -9.89 11.83
N GLU A 78 -1.35 -10.33 12.93
CA GLU A 78 -2.06 -10.68 14.18
C GLU A 78 -2.75 -9.46 14.79
N LEU A 79 -2.02 -8.35 14.98
CA LEU A 79 -2.61 -7.10 15.46
C LEU A 79 -3.74 -6.61 14.54
N TYR A 80 -3.62 -6.79 13.23
CA TYR A 80 -4.70 -6.43 12.32
C TYR A 80 -5.94 -7.32 12.50
N ARG A 81 -5.77 -8.63 12.71
CA ARG A 81 -6.87 -9.57 13.02
C ARG A 81 -7.55 -9.26 14.36
N GLU A 82 -6.79 -8.77 15.34
CA GLU A 82 -7.33 -8.27 16.62
C GLU A 82 -8.12 -6.95 16.49
N GLY A 83 -8.17 -6.36 15.29
CA GLY A 83 -8.94 -5.15 15.01
C GLY A 83 -8.15 -3.85 15.14
N TYR A 84 -6.83 -3.90 15.31
CA TYR A 84 -6.02 -2.69 15.32
C TYR A 84 -5.88 -2.10 13.91
N SER A 85 -6.12 -0.79 13.78
CA SER A 85 -5.89 -0.08 12.52
C SER A 85 -4.40 -0.05 12.15
N ILE A 86 -4.09 -0.03 10.85
CA ILE A 86 -2.72 0.11 10.32
C ILE A 86 -2.00 1.32 10.96
N ASN A 87 -2.72 2.40 11.23
CA ASN A 87 -2.17 3.59 11.89
C ASN A 87 -1.73 3.30 13.33
N LYS A 88 -2.54 2.55 14.08
CA LYS A 88 -2.25 2.18 15.47
C LYS A 88 -1.09 1.18 15.53
N ILE A 89 -1.07 0.21 14.62
CA ILE A 89 0.03 -0.76 14.47
C ILE A 89 1.34 -0.05 14.12
N ALA A 90 1.33 0.90 13.18
CA ALA A 90 2.50 1.71 12.82
C ALA A 90 3.10 2.44 14.03
N ASN A 91 2.23 2.98 14.89
CA ASN A 91 2.65 3.67 16.11
C ASN A 91 3.23 2.70 17.15
N MET A 92 2.59 1.53 17.34
CA MET A 92 3.03 0.50 18.29
C MET A 92 4.41 -0.06 17.93
N LEU A 93 4.60 -0.40 16.65
CA LEU A 93 5.85 -1.00 16.15
C LEU A 93 6.90 0.06 15.78
N LYS A 94 6.58 1.36 15.91
CA LYS A 94 7.43 2.49 15.48
C LYS A 94 7.90 2.35 14.03
N LEU A 95 7.03 1.86 13.16
CA LEU A 95 7.31 1.65 11.73
C LEU A 95 6.61 2.71 10.87
N PRO A 96 7.24 3.16 9.78
CA PRO A 96 6.55 4.01 8.81
C PRO A 96 5.34 3.29 8.21
N LYS A 97 4.20 3.99 8.12
CA LYS A 97 2.97 3.46 7.49
C LYS A 97 3.21 2.93 6.08
N SER A 98 4.05 3.63 5.31
CA SER A 98 4.39 3.23 3.95
C SER A 98 5.16 1.91 3.90
N THR A 99 5.94 1.60 4.93
CA THR A 99 6.67 0.32 5.08
C THR A 99 5.71 -0.81 5.38
N ILE A 100 4.79 -0.62 6.33
CA ILE A 100 3.73 -1.60 6.62
C ILE A 100 2.92 -1.87 5.35
N PHE A 101 2.36 -0.82 4.74
CA PHE A 101 1.52 -0.96 3.55
C PHE A 101 2.23 -1.65 2.39
N THR A 102 3.52 -1.37 2.15
CA THR A 102 4.24 -2.04 1.04
C THR A 102 4.44 -3.53 1.29
N ASN A 103 4.54 -3.98 2.55
CA ASN A 103 4.90 -5.36 2.88
C ASN A 103 3.72 -6.27 3.23
N VAL A 104 2.60 -5.71 3.73
CA VAL A 104 1.45 -6.53 4.19
C VAL A 104 0.13 -6.24 3.46
N LYS A 105 0.10 -5.37 2.44
CA LYS A 105 -1.15 -5.01 1.76
C LYS A 105 -1.93 -6.20 1.23
N ASP A 106 -1.27 -7.14 0.57
CA ASP A 106 -1.93 -8.29 -0.04
C ASP A 106 -2.47 -9.25 1.02
N ASP A 107 -1.72 -9.44 2.12
CA ASP A 107 -2.13 -10.29 3.23
C ASP A 107 -3.27 -9.67 4.04
N ILE A 108 -3.25 -8.36 4.27
CA ILE A 108 -4.36 -7.61 4.87
C ILE A 108 -5.61 -7.71 4.00
N ASN A 109 -5.48 -7.62 2.68
CA ASN A 109 -6.62 -7.78 1.78
C ASN A 109 -7.23 -9.18 1.89
N LYS A 110 -6.41 -10.23 1.98
CA LYS A 110 -6.90 -11.60 2.22
C LYS A 110 -7.64 -11.72 3.54
N ILE A 111 -7.05 -11.23 4.64
CA ILE A 111 -7.69 -11.23 5.96
C ILE A 111 -9.03 -10.50 5.91
N LYS A 112 -9.09 -9.34 5.24
CA LYS A 112 -10.32 -8.57 5.09
C LYS A 112 -11.41 -9.32 4.30
N ILE A 113 -11.03 -10.10 3.29
CA ILE A 113 -11.96 -10.94 2.53
C ILE A 113 -12.44 -12.10 3.40
N GLU A 114 -11.55 -12.75 4.13
CA GLU A 114 -11.86 -13.85 5.07
C GLU A 114 -12.86 -13.38 6.13
N MET A 115 -12.57 -12.28 6.83
CA MET A 115 -13.47 -11.72 7.85
C MET A 115 -14.85 -11.39 7.30
N LYS A 116 -14.93 -10.79 6.10
CA LYS A 116 -16.21 -10.50 5.45
C LYS A 116 -16.99 -11.75 5.09
N LYS A 117 -16.29 -12.83 4.71
CA LYS A 117 -16.91 -14.11 4.42
C LYS A 117 -17.49 -14.72 5.71
N GLU A 118 -16.75 -14.67 6.81
CA GLU A 118 -17.22 -15.11 8.13
C GLU A 118 -18.44 -14.31 8.60
N GLU A 119 -18.42 -12.99 8.46
CA GLU A 119 -19.57 -12.12 8.76
C GLU A 119 -20.79 -12.50 7.92
N LEU A 120 -20.62 -12.66 6.59
CA LEU A 120 -21.68 -13.06 5.69
C LEU A 120 -22.26 -14.43 6.07
N THR A 121 -21.40 -15.40 6.35
CA THR A 121 -21.81 -16.74 6.78
C THR A 121 -22.64 -16.66 8.06
N SER A 122 -22.20 -15.86 9.04
CA SER A 122 -22.91 -15.66 10.30
C SER A 122 -24.30 -15.06 10.08
N LEU A 123 -24.41 -14.02 9.24
CA LEU A 123 -25.69 -13.40 8.89
C LEU A 123 -26.64 -14.36 8.17
N VAL A 124 -26.11 -15.21 7.27
CA VAL A 124 -26.91 -16.24 6.59
C VAL A 124 -27.46 -17.25 7.60
N TYR A 125 -26.66 -17.66 8.59
CA TYR A 125 -27.12 -18.52 9.67
C TYR A 125 -28.18 -17.85 10.55
N GLU A 126 -27.97 -16.59 10.95
CA GLU A 126 -28.96 -15.82 11.71
C GLU A 126 -30.29 -15.70 10.95
N TYR A 127 -30.22 -15.46 9.63
CA TYR A 127 -31.41 -15.40 8.81
C TYR A 127 -32.12 -16.75 8.69
N LYS A 128 -31.36 -17.85 8.53
CA LYS A 128 -31.91 -19.21 8.58
C LYS A 128 -32.63 -19.47 9.91
N GLU A 129 -32.00 -19.15 11.04
CA GLU A 129 -32.61 -19.28 12.37
C GLU A 129 -33.88 -18.45 12.52
N TYR A 130 -33.89 -17.23 11.98
CA TYR A 130 -35.08 -16.39 11.94
C TYR A 130 -36.21 -17.08 11.16
N LEU A 131 -35.92 -17.68 10.00
CA LEU A 131 -36.94 -18.37 9.20
C LEU A 131 -37.49 -19.61 9.90
N ILE A 132 -36.64 -20.38 10.59
CA ILE A 132 -37.06 -21.53 11.39
C ILE A 132 -38.02 -21.08 12.50
N LYS A 133 -37.67 -20.01 13.24
CA LYS A 133 -38.50 -19.49 14.34
C LYS A 133 -39.86 -18.95 13.92
N ASN A 134 -40.02 -18.59 12.66
CA ASN A 134 -41.28 -18.07 12.11
C ASN A 134 -42.03 -19.11 11.28
N ASP A 135 -41.63 -20.40 11.33
CA ASP A 135 -42.22 -21.49 10.53
C ASP A 135 -42.20 -21.25 9.01
N LEU A 136 -41.25 -20.43 8.53
CA LEU A 136 -41.05 -20.09 7.11
C LEU A 136 -39.93 -20.92 6.47
N TYR A 137 -39.28 -21.81 7.23
CA TYR A 137 -38.18 -22.66 6.75
C TYR A 137 -38.70 -24.05 6.38
N HIS A 138 -38.88 -24.29 5.09
CA HIS A 138 -39.40 -25.54 4.52
C HIS A 138 -38.42 -26.13 3.48
N PRO A 139 -38.63 -27.38 2.98
CA PRO A 139 -37.62 -28.09 2.18
C PRO A 139 -37.14 -27.35 0.93
N TYR A 140 -38.02 -26.56 0.29
CA TYR A 140 -37.62 -25.71 -0.83
C TYR A 140 -36.68 -24.58 -0.39
N ILE A 141 -36.97 -23.86 0.70
CA ILE A 141 -36.06 -22.83 1.23
C ILE A 141 -34.72 -23.46 1.64
N GLU A 142 -34.74 -24.63 2.24
CA GLU A 142 -33.52 -25.36 2.57
C GLU A 142 -32.64 -25.61 1.35
N SER A 143 -33.21 -26.06 0.22
CA SER A 143 -32.44 -26.25 -1.02
C SER A 143 -31.86 -24.93 -1.53
N GLN A 144 -32.62 -23.83 -1.46
CA GLN A 144 -32.13 -22.51 -1.87
C GLN A 144 -30.96 -22.03 -1.01
N PHE A 145 -30.99 -22.27 0.31
CA PHE A 145 -29.88 -21.95 1.21
C PHE A 145 -28.65 -22.83 0.97
N MET A 146 -28.83 -24.10 0.59
CA MET A 146 -27.73 -24.97 0.19
C MET A 146 -27.05 -24.47 -1.08
N GLU A 147 -27.82 -24.06 -2.10
CA GLU A 147 -27.28 -23.44 -3.31
C GLU A 147 -26.56 -22.13 -3.01
N LEU A 148 -27.15 -21.25 -2.18
CA LEU A 148 -26.51 -20.02 -1.72
C LEU A 148 -25.15 -20.29 -1.08
N LYS A 149 -25.07 -21.30 -0.22
CA LYS A 149 -23.81 -21.70 0.44
C LYS A 149 -22.74 -22.10 -0.57
N VAL A 150 -23.10 -22.87 -1.61
CA VAL A 150 -22.17 -23.26 -2.68
C VAL A 150 -21.59 -22.04 -3.40
N TYR A 151 -22.42 -21.04 -3.71
CA TYR A 151 -21.94 -19.82 -4.36
C TYR A 151 -21.00 -18.99 -3.46
N VAL A 152 -21.32 -18.87 -2.17
CA VAL A 152 -20.46 -18.20 -1.18
C VAL A 152 -19.13 -18.94 -1.02
N ASP A 153 -19.15 -20.26 -1.00
CA ASP A 153 -17.94 -21.09 -0.87
C ASP A 153 -17.01 -20.94 -2.08
N ASN A 154 -17.58 -20.85 -3.27
CA ASN A 154 -16.88 -20.64 -4.54
C ASN A 154 -16.45 -19.18 -4.80
N ASN A 155 -16.67 -18.26 -3.85
CA ASN A 155 -16.44 -16.82 -4.02
C ASN A 155 -17.22 -16.17 -5.19
N ASP A 156 -18.31 -16.78 -5.63
CA ASP A 156 -19.21 -16.19 -6.64
C ASP A 156 -20.26 -15.30 -5.95
N LEU A 157 -19.80 -14.10 -5.54
CA LEU A 157 -20.59 -13.18 -4.72
C LEU A 157 -21.78 -12.57 -5.48
N GLU A 158 -21.68 -12.42 -6.80
CA GLU A 158 -22.77 -11.86 -7.61
C GLU A 158 -23.93 -12.84 -7.70
N THR A 159 -23.64 -14.11 -8.01
CA THR A 159 -24.65 -15.17 -8.04
C THR A 159 -25.22 -15.42 -6.64
N ALA A 160 -24.37 -15.43 -5.60
CA ALA A 160 -24.83 -15.55 -4.21
C ALA A 160 -25.82 -14.42 -3.83
N TYR A 161 -25.53 -13.18 -4.23
CA TYR A 161 -26.41 -12.04 -3.95
C TYR A 161 -27.75 -12.15 -4.67
N ASN A 162 -27.75 -12.53 -5.95
CA ASN A 162 -28.98 -12.75 -6.71
C ASN A 162 -29.82 -13.88 -6.08
N LYS A 163 -29.17 -14.98 -5.67
CA LYS A 163 -29.83 -16.08 -5.00
C LYS A 163 -30.47 -15.68 -3.66
N LEU A 164 -29.76 -14.88 -2.87
CA LEU A 164 -30.31 -14.34 -1.61
C LEU A 164 -31.54 -13.45 -1.86
N LYS A 165 -31.53 -12.64 -2.93
CA LYS A 165 -32.72 -11.86 -3.32
C LYS A 165 -33.90 -12.74 -3.68
N GLU A 166 -33.69 -13.77 -4.49
CA GLU A 166 -34.73 -14.73 -4.86
C GLU A 166 -35.37 -15.36 -3.60
N ILE A 167 -34.54 -15.78 -2.64
CA ILE A 167 -34.99 -16.31 -1.35
C ILE A 167 -35.87 -15.29 -0.62
N ILE A 168 -35.41 -14.04 -0.52
CA ILE A 168 -36.13 -12.95 0.17
C ILE A 168 -37.47 -12.63 -0.54
N GLU A 169 -37.48 -12.56 -1.87
CA GLU A 169 -38.68 -12.29 -2.66
C GLU A 169 -39.71 -13.41 -2.53
N TYR A 170 -39.26 -14.67 -2.59
CA TYR A 170 -40.11 -15.82 -2.37
C TYR A 170 -40.76 -15.76 -0.98
N ILE A 171 -39.96 -15.58 0.08
CA ILE A 171 -40.49 -15.50 1.45
C ILE A 171 -41.47 -14.34 1.63
N LYS A 172 -41.23 -13.19 0.99
CA LYS A 172 -42.17 -12.06 1.01
C LYS A 172 -43.48 -12.36 0.31
N SER A 173 -43.48 -13.17 -0.75
CA SER A 173 -44.71 -13.56 -1.46
C SER A 173 -45.53 -14.62 -0.74
N GLN A 174 -44.96 -15.30 0.26
CA GLN A 174 -45.65 -16.27 1.12
C GLN A 174 -46.22 -15.63 2.41
N LYS A 175 -45.90 -14.35 2.68
CA LYS A 175 -46.49 -13.55 3.76
C LYS A 175 -47.80 -12.90 3.31
#